data_AF-A0A834SQX8-F1
#
_entry.id   AF-A0A834SQX8-F1
#
_cell.length_a   1.000
_cell.length_b   1.000
_cell.length_c   1.000
_cell.angle_alpha   90.00
_cell.angle_beta   90.00
_cell.angle_gamma   90.00
#
_symmetry.space_group_name_H-M   'P 1'
#
loop_
_entity.id
_entity.type
_entity.pdbx_description
1 polymer ?
#
loop_
_entity_poly.entity_id
_entity_poly.type
_entity_poly.pdbx_seq_one_letter_code
_entity_poly.pdbx_strand_id
1 'polypeptide(L)'
;MVPSDIRRFHHPSSENPILVPPNFGLFQHSDIQNQIHLNTLLSSLPNCYFPSSGSGSHEFIPPLPPPPSSSCCLSSNSTSDEADELQLSIIDERKQRRMISNRESARRSRMRKQKHLDELWSQVVRLRNENHNLIDKLNHVSESHDRVLQENARLKEEASDLRQMLADLKIGSSFAETIRDFDDLRAEFSN
;
A
#
# COMPACT_ATOMS: atom_id res chain seq x y z
N MET A 1 -35.94 -7.92 35.55
CA MET A 1 -35.76 -6.64 34.82
C MET A 1 -34.29 -6.29 34.81
N VAL A 2 -33.74 -6.07 33.61
CA VAL A 2 -32.32 -5.81 33.33
C VAL A 2 -31.98 -4.34 33.57
N PRO A 3 -30.76 -4.02 34.02
CA PRO A 3 -30.02 -2.89 33.44
C PRO A 3 -28.59 -3.35 33.04
N SER A 4 -28.18 -3.37 31.78
CA SER A 4 -27.92 -2.26 30.84
C SER A 4 -26.64 -1.49 31.16
N ASP A 5 -25.48 -2.03 30.78
CA ASP A 5 -24.23 -1.27 30.65
C ASP A 5 -23.53 -1.62 29.32
N ILE A 6 -23.98 -1.00 28.24
CA ILE A 6 -23.26 -0.99 26.96
C ILE A 6 -22.18 0.08 27.08
N ARG A 7 -20.94 -0.36 27.27
CA ARG A 7 -19.75 0.48 27.17
C ARG A 7 -19.65 1.01 25.73
N ARG A 8 -20.08 2.25 25.55
CA ARG A 8 -20.03 3.03 24.31
C ARG A 8 -18.58 3.16 23.85
N PHE A 9 -18.19 2.40 22.82
CA PHE A 9 -16.93 2.62 22.12
C PHE A 9 -17.01 3.94 21.37
N HIS A 10 -16.29 4.95 21.85
CA HIS A 10 -16.02 6.16 21.08
C HIS A 10 -14.99 5.81 20.00
N HIS A 11 -15.45 5.56 18.77
CA HIS A 11 -14.60 5.70 17.59
C HIS A 11 -14.44 7.19 17.29
N PRO A 12 -13.22 7.75 17.26
CA PRO A 12 -13.02 9.04 16.63
C PRO A 12 -13.20 8.86 15.12
N SER A 13 -14.34 9.28 14.61
CA SER A 13 -14.55 9.52 13.18
C SER A 13 -13.53 10.56 12.73
N SER A 14 -12.50 10.12 12.00
CA SER A 14 -11.65 11.02 11.24
C SER A 14 -12.39 11.33 9.94
N GLU A 15 -13.30 12.30 10.00
CA GLU A 15 -13.79 13.01 8.82
C GLU A 15 -12.66 13.92 8.33
N ASN A 16 -11.72 13.35 7.58
CA ASN A 16 -10.96 14.15 6.62
C ASN A 16 -11.78 14.12 5.32
N PRO A 17 -12.48 15.21 4.94
CA PRO A 17 -13.01 15.29 3.59
C PRO A 17 -11.80 15.22 2.65
N ILE A 18 -11.77 14.17 1.83
CA ILE A 18 -10.82 14.07 0.72
C ILE A 18 -11.08 15.30 -0.15
N LEU A 19 -10.22 16.31 -0.03
CA LEU A 19 -10.18 17.44 -0.94
C LEU A 19 -9.73 16.90 -2.29
N VAL A 20 -10.70 16.49 -3.11
CA VAL A 20 -10.45 16.13 -4.50
C VAL A 20 -10.03 17.42 -5.19
N PRO A 21 -8.81 17.51 -5.74
CA PRO A 21 -8.37 18.71 -6.43
C PRO A 21 -9.32 19.03 -7.60
N PRO A 22 -9.64 20.30 -7.87
CA PRO A 22 -10.57 20.70 -8.94
C PRO A 22 -10.08 20.35 -10.35
N ASN A 23 -8.92 19.71 -10.49
CA ASN A 23 -8.29 19.35 -11.75
C ASN A 23 -8.30 17.84 -12.05
N PHE A 24 -9.12 17.04 -11.35
CA PHE A 24 -9.26 15.60 -11.63
C PHE A 24 -9.83 15.30 -13.04
N GLY A 25 -10.25 16.32 -13.78
CA GLY A 25 -10.94 16.21 -15.06
C GLY A 25 -10.08 16.24 -16.32
N LEU A 26 -8.74 16.26 -16.24
CA LEU A 26 -7.93 16.36 -17.47
C LEU A 26 -6.58 15.65 -17.37
N PHE A 27 -6.57 14.33 -17.12
CA PHE A 27 -5.38 13.55 -17.38
C PHE A 27 -5.21 13.40 -18.90
N GLN A 28 -4.15 13.99 -19.45
CA GLN A 28 -3.76 13.74 -20.84
C GLN A 28 -3.28 12.28 -20.97
N HIS A 29 -3.50 11.66 -22.13
CA HIS A 29 -3.11 10.26 -22.39
C HIS A 29 -1.63 9.97 -22.05
N SER A 30 -0.75 10.96 -22.21
CA SER A 30 0.67 10.88 -21.84
C SER A 30 0.92 10.75 -20.33
N ASP A 31 0.10 11.37 -19.48
CA ASP A 31 0.28 11.35 -18.02
C ASP A 31 -0.15 10.01 -17.41
N ILE A 32 -1.16 9.36 -18.00
CA ILE A 32 -1.63 8.04 -17.60
C ILE A 32 -0.58 6.98 -17.94
N GLN A 33 -0.05 7.00 -19.17
CA GLN A 33 1.00 6.09 -19.63
C GLN A 33 2.29 6.23 -18.78
N ASN A 34 2.69 7.46 -18.43
CA ASN A 34 3.85 7.71 -17.58
C ASN A 34 3.64 7.23 -16.14
N GLN A 35 2.44 7.40 -15.55
CA GLN A 35 2.13 6.82 -14.24
C GLN A 35 2.14 5.29 -14.27
N ILE A 36 1.62 4.66 -15.33
CA ILE A 36 1.65 3.20 -15.48
C ILE A 36 3.11 2.71 -15.51
N HIS A 37 3.98 3.33 -16.30
CA HIS A 37 5.38 2.92 -16.44
C HIS A 37 6.18 3.05 -15.12
N LEU A 38 5.99 4.15 -14.37
CA LEU A 38 6.64 4.31 -13.06
C LEU A 38 6.13 3.31 -12.03
N ASN A 39 4.84 2.98 -12.06
CA ASN A 39 4.26 1.98 -11.17
C ASN A 39 4.77 0.56 -11.49
N THR A 40 4.93 0.20 -12.77
CA THR A 40 5.56 -1.08 -13.18
C THR A 40 7.00 -1.22 -12.68
N LEU A 41 7.77 -0.13 -12.67
CA LEU A 41 9.14 -0.10 -12.14
C LEU A 41 9.19 -0.27 -10.61
N LEU A 42 8.17 0.20 -9.87
CA LEU A 42 8.09 0.03 -8.42
C LEU A 42 7.64 -1.38 -8.01
N SER A 43 6.78 -2.02 -8.81
CA SER A 43 6.33 -3.40 -8.60
C SER A 43 7.44 -4.45 -8.83
N SER A 44 8.47 -4.10 -9.62
CA SER A 44 9.56 -5.00 -9.98
C SER A 44 10.74 -4.99 -9.01
N LEU A 45 10.64 -4.27 -7.89
CA LEU A 45 11.67 -4.29 -6.84
C LEU A 45 11.78 -5.70 -6.24
N PRO A 46 12.98 -6.29 -6.14
CA PRO A 46 13.17 -7.64 -5.63
C PRO A 46 12.53 -7.79 -4.25
N ASN A 47 11.83 -8.92 -4.06
CA ASN A 47 11.32 -9.27 -2.75
C ASN A 47 12.53 -9.56 -1.85
N CYS A 48 12.98 -8.56 -1.07
CA CYS A 48 14.03 -8.74 -0.09
C CYS A 48 13.50 -9.64 1.04
N TYR A 49 13.48 -10.95 0.78
CA TYR A 49 13.29 -11.95 1.81
C TYR A 49 14.47 -11.88 2.76
N PHE A 50 14.32 -11.16 3.87
CA PHE A 50 15.08 -11.54 5.04
C PHE A 50 14.57 -12.92 5.46
N PRO A 51 15.43 -13.93 5.58
CA PRO A 51 14.98 -15.24 6.04
C PRO A 51 14.32 -15.03 7.39
N SER A 52 13.01 -15.31 7.44
CA SER A 52 12.30 -15.49 8.69
C SER A 52 13.16 -16.44 9.51
N SER A 53 13.71 -15.94 10.62
CA SER A 53 14.44 -16.77 11.58
C SER A 53 13.41 -17.61 12.35
N GLY A 54 12.59 -18.36 11.61
CA GLY A 54 11.68 -19.36 12.11
C GLY A 54 12.43 -20.67 12.16
N SER A 55 12.54 -21.21 13.37
CA SER A 55 12.88 -22.61 13.60
C SER A 55 14.29 -23.05 13.19
N GLY A 56 15.30 -22.28 13.60
CA GLY A 56 16.57 -22.90 13.96
C GLY A 56 16.40 -23.49 15.35
N SER A 57 16.26 -24.81 15.45
CA SER A 57 16.65 -25.56 16.64
C SER A 57 18.09 -25.15 16.98
N HIS A 58 18.25 -24.09 17.76
CA HIS A 58 19.54 -23.73 18.31
C HIS A 58 19.87 -24.87 19.25
N GLU A 59 20.63 -25.85 18.74
CA GLU A 59 21.26 -26.87 19.55
C GLU A 59 21.79 -26.17 20.79
N PHE A 60 21.36 -26.68 21.92
CA PHE A 60 21.71 -26.19 23.22
C PHE A 60 23.19 -26.52 23.41
N ILE A 61 24.09 -25.73 22.83
CA ILE A 61 25.52 -25.80 23.15
C ILE A 61 25.59 -25.44 24.65
N PRO A 62 25.97 -26.39 25.53
CA PRO A 62 26.07 -26.09 26.94
C PRO A 62 27.12 -24.98 27.11
N PRO A 63 26.95 -24.06 28.08
CA PRO A 63 27.94 -23.03 28.31
C PRO A 63 29.26 -23.72 28.66
N LEU A 64 30.35 -23.34 28.01
CA LEU A 64 31.69 -23.70 28.48
C LEU A 64 31.82 -23.35 29.96
N PRO A 65 32.51 -24.18 30.76
CA PRO A 65 32.74 -23.88 32.16
C PRO A 65 33.44 -22.53 32.29
N PRO A 66 33.08 -21.70 33.29
CA PRO A 66 33.78 -20.45 33.52
C PRO A 66 35.27 -20.73 33.78
N PRO A 67 36.19 -19.88 33.29
CA PRO A 67 37.60 -20.00 33.66
C PRO A 67 37.72 -19.89 35.20
N PRO A 68 38.70 -20.58 35.82
CA PRO A 68 38.87 -20.53 37.26
C PRO A 68 39.05 -19.07 37.68
N SER A 69 38.15 -18.59 38.53
CA SER A 69 38.23 -17.27 39.16
C SER A 69 39.59 -17.18 39.86
N SER A 70 40.48 -16.35 39.32
CA SER A 70 41.71 -15.98 39.99
C SER A 70 41.31 -15.28 41.29
N SER A 71 41.49 -15.99 42.40
CA SER A 71 41.39 -15.43 43.75
C SER A 71 42.36 -14.25 43.84
N CYS A 72 41.82 -13.04 43.92
CA CYS A 72 42.60 -11.88 44.33
C CYS A 72 42.79 -11.95 45.85
N CYS A 73 44.00 -12.35 46.21
CA CYS A 73 44.66 -12.35 47.51
C CYS A 73 44.13 -11.37 48.58
N LEU A 74 43.61 -11.97 49.66
CA LEU A 74 43.82 -11.75 51.11
C LEU A 74 44.23 -10.35 51.60
N SER A 75 43.42 -9.81 52.52
CA SER A 75 43.90 -8.92 53.59
C SER A 75 43.52 -9.56 54.92
N SER A 76 44.55 -9.92 55.70
CA SER A 76 44.44 -10.62 56.97
C SER A 76 43.79 -9.74 58.03
N ASN A 77 42.69 -10.20 58.63
CA ASN A 77 42.33 -9.85 59.99
C ASN A 77 41.79 -11.11 60.70
N SER A 78 42.47 -11.47 61.79
CA SER A 78 42.12 -12.59 62.66
C SER A 78 40.82 -12.25 63.41
N THR A 79 39.95 -13.26 63.57
CA THR A 79 38.69 -13.30 64.35
C THR A 79 37.41 -12.74 63.70
N SER A 80 36.96 -13.21 62.52
CA SER A 80 35.55 -13.01 62.07
C SER A 80 35.11 -13.90 60.88
N ASP A 81 35.62 -15.13 60.76
CA ASP A 81 35.45 -15.99 59.56
C ASP A 81 33.98 -16.19 59.14
N GLU A 82 33.07 -16.33 60.10
CA GLU A 82 31.63 -16.54 59.85
C GLU A 82 30.94 -15.31 59.26
N ALA A 83 31.34 -14.09 59.63
CA ALA A 83 30.68 -12.88 59.14
C ALA A 83 31.05 -12.57 57.70
N ASP A 84 32.31 -12.83 57.32
CA ASP A 84 32.83 -12.61 55.97
C ASP A 84 32.27 -13.64 54.98
N GLU A 85 32.13 -14.91 55.40
CA GLU A 85 31.51 -15.97 54.59
C GLU A 85 30.01 -15.68 54.32
N LEU A 86 29.28 -15.24 55.34
CA LEU A 86 27.88 -14.83 55.18
C LEU A 86 27.76 -13.64 54.21
N GLN A 87 28.66 -12.66 54.27
CA GLN A 87 28.66 -11.51 53.37
C GLN A 87 28.95 -11.92 51.91
N LEU A 88 29.89 -12.83 51.68
CA LEU A 88 30.19 -13.40 50.35
C LEU A 88 28.97 -14.15 49.78
N SER A 89 28.30 -14.96 50.59
CA SER A 89 27.10 -15.70 50.17
C SER A 89 25.97 -14.78 49.70
N ILE A 90 25.75 -13.66 50.39
CA ILE A 90 24.74 -12.65 50.03
C ILE A 90 25.11 -11.94 48.71
N ILE A 91 26.40 -11.64 48.51
CA ILE A 91 26.89 -11.02 47.27
C ILE A 91 26.69 -11.96 46.08
N ASP A 92 27.02 -13.24 46.25
CA ASP A 92 26.85 -14.25 45.21
C ASP A 92 25.38 -14.49 44.89
N GLU A 93 24.52 -14.59 45.91
CA GLU A 93 23.08 -14.70 45.70
C GLU A 93 22.53 -13.50 44.93
N ARG A 94 22.94 -12.27 45.30
CA ARG A 94 22.57 -11.04 44.58
C ARG A 94 23.09 -11.04 43.15
N LYS A 95 24.29 -11.57 42.90
CA LYS A 95 24.86 -11.72 41.55
C LYS A 95 24.03 -12.72 40.73
N GLN A 96 23.69 -13.88 41.28
CA GLN A 96 22.83 -14.87 40.64
C GLN A 96 21.47 -14.28 40.27
N ARG A 97 20.79 -13.61 41.21
CA ARG A 97 19.52 -12.93 40.96
C ARG A 97 19.63 -11.89 39.83
N ARG A 98 20.72 -11.11 39.79
CA ARG A 98 20.99 -10.14 38.70
C ARG A 98 21.21 -10.82 37.36
N MET A 99 21.95 -11.92 37.31
CA MET A 99 22.18 -12.66 36.06
C MET A 99 20.88 -13.22 35.49
N ILE A 100 20.02 -13.80 36.35
CA ILE A 100 18.71 -14.32 35.93
C ILE A 100 17.82 -13.19 35.43
N SER A 101 17.71 -12.09 36.18
CA SER A 101 16.90 -10.93 35.80
C SER A 101 17.39 -10.28 34.50
N ASN A 102 18.71 -10.11 34.34
CA ASN A 102 19.29 -9.55 33.12
C ASN A 102 19.01 -10.46 31.92
N ARG A 103 19.24 -11.78 32.07
CA ARG A 103 18.94 -12.78 31.04
C ARG A 103 17.48 -12.69 30.58
N GLU A 104 16.55 -12.62 31.52
CA GLU A 104 15.13 -12.50 31.22
C GLU A 104 14.78 -11.14 30.58
N SER A 105 15.37 -10.05 31.05
CA SER A 105 15.17 -8.72 30.46
C SER A 105 15.71 -8.63 29.02
N ALA A 106 16.85 -9.25 28.74
CA ALA A 106 17.44 -9.34 27.41
C ALA A 106 16.55 -10.17 26.48
N ARG A 107 16.02 -11.30 26.97
CA ARG A 107 15.05 -12.13 26.23
C ARG A 107 13.81 -11.32 25.88
N ARG A 108 13.19 -10.64 26.85
CA ARG A 108 12.00 -9.79 26.61
C ARG A 108 12.30 -8.63 25.66
N SER A 109 13.48 -8.05 25.74
CA SER A 109 13.91 -6.99 24.81
C SER A 109 14.00 -7.52 23.37
N ARG A 110 14.63 -8.68 23.17
CA ARG A 110 14.70 -9.35 21.86
C ARG A 110 13.30 -9.69 21.34
N MET A 111 12.43 -10.27 22.16
CA MET A 111 11.05 -10.60 21.78
C MET A 111 10.25 -9.37 21.35
N ARG A 112 10.37 -8.24 22.08
CA ARG A 112 9.71 -6.99 21.70
C ARG A 112 10.21 -6.45 20.35
N LYS A 113 11.53 -6.49 20.13
CA LYS A 113 12.12 -6.08 18.83
C LYS A 113 11.66 -6.99 17.69
N GLN A 114 11.64 -8.31 17.90
CA GLN A 114 11.15 -9.26 16.90
C GLN A 114 9.70 -8.97 16.53
N LYS A 115 8.80 -8.83 17.52
CA LYS A 115 7.41 -8.48 17.27
C LYS A 115 7.25 -7.18 16.48
N HIS A 116 8.09 -6.18 16.74
CA HIS A 116 8.04 -4.92 15.99
C HIS A 116 8.49 -5.11 14.54
N LEU A 117 9.54 -5.91 14.29
CA LEU A 117 9.97 -6.25 12.94
C LEU A 117 8.90 -7.03 12.18
N ASP A 118 8.24 -8.00 12.83
CA ASP A 118 7.16 -8.78 12.23
C ASP A 118 5.96 -7.89 11.86
N GLU A 119 5.60 -6.94 12.73
CA GLU A 119 4.54 -5.95 12.47
C GLU A 119 4.89 -5.04 11.29
N LEU A 120 6.12 -4.50 11.25
CA LEU A 120 6.59 -3.70 10.12
C LEU A 120 6.59 -4.50 8.82
N TRP A 121 7.04 -5.76 8.86
CA TRP A 121 7.03 -6.64 7.71
C TRP A 121 5.61 -6.90 7.20
N SER A 122 4.67 -7.18 8.11
CA SER A 122 3.25 -7.33 7.78
C SER A 122 2.69 -6.07 7.09
N GLN A 123 3.06 -4.88 7.58
CA GLN A 123 2.69 -3.63 6.94
C GLN A 123 3.28 -3.48 5.53
N VAL A 124 4.56 -3.82 5.32
CA VAL A 124 5.18 -3.78 3.99
C VAL A 124 4.47 -4.72 3.01
N VAL A 125 4.22 -5.97 3.42
CA VAL A 125 3.53 -6.95 2.56
C VAL A 125 2.12 -6.46 2.22
N ARG A 126 1.38 -5.93 3.21
CA ARG A 126 0.04 -5.39 2.99
C ARG A 126 0.05 -4.22 2.02
N LEU A 127 0.91 -3.23 2.24
CA LEU A 127 1.03 -2.05 1.37
C LEU A 127 1.46 -2.43 -0.05
N ARG A 128 2.36 -3.41 -0.20
CA ARG A 128 2.72 -3.93 -1.53
C ARG A 128 1.52 -4.55 -2.23
N ASN A 129 0.75 -5.40 -1.54
CA ASN A 129 -0.45 -6.00 -2.11
C ASN A 129 -1.50 -4.94 -2.45
N GLU A 130 -1.74 -3.97 -1.57
CA GLU A 130 -2.66 -2.86 -1.82
C GLU A 130 -2.22 -2.03 -3.04
N ASN A 131 -0.93 -1.72 -3.14
CA ASN A 131 -0.37 -1.01 -4.28
C ASN A 131 -0.58 -1.79 -5.60
N HIS A 132 -0.30 -3.09 -5.63
CA HIS A 132 -0.56 -3.93 -6.81
C HIS A 132 -2.04 -3.93 -7.19
N ASN A 133 -2.94 -4.10 -6.23
CA ASN A 133 -4.38 -4.05 -6.47
C ASN A 133 -4.84 -2.69 -7.01
N LEU A 134 -4.24 -1.59 -6.57
CA LEU A 134 -4.55 -0.25 -7.09
C LEU A 134 -4.05 -0.07 -8.52
N ILE A 135 -2.87 -0.58 -8.84
CA ILE A 135 -2.32 -0.58 -10.20
C ILE A 135 -3.24 -1.36 -11.14
N ASP A 136 -3.68 -2.57 -10.75
CA ASP A 136 -4.58 -3.39 -11.58
C ASP A 136 -5.91 -2.68 -11.85
N LYS A 137 -6.48 -2.04 -10.82
CA LYS A 137 -7.70 -1.23 -10.97
C LYS A 137 -7.48 -0.03 -11.88
N LEU A 138 -6.34 0.66 -11.75
CA LEU A 138 -6.00 1.79 -12.61
C LEU A 138 -5.88 1.37 -14.07
N ASN A 139 -5.19 0.25 -14.34
CA ASN A 139 -5.05 -0.30 -15.68
C ASN A 139 -6.43 -0.64 -16.28
N HIS A 140 -7.30 -1.29 -15.52
CA HIS A 140 -8.64 -1.62 -15.99
C HIS A 140 -9.48 -0.38 -16.33
N VAL A 141 -9.42 0.66 -15.49
CA VAL A 141 -10.10 1.93 -15.74
C VAL A 141 -9.52 2.63 -16.98
N SER A 142 -8.19 2.62 -17.14
CA SER A 142 -7.53 3.19 -18.32
C SER A 142 -8.01 2.52 -19.60
N GLU A 143 -7.99 1.19 -19.66
CA GLU A 143 -8.47 0.46 -20.83
C GLU A 143 -9.95 0.73 -21.13
N SER A 144 -10.79 0.84 -20.08
CA SER A 144 -12.21 1.16 -20.24
C SER A 144 -12.41 2.57 -20.80
N HIS A 145 -11.63 3.53 -20.30
CA HIS A 145 -11.62 4.89 -20.78
C HIS A 145 -11.20 4.98 -22.25
N ASP A 146 -10.16 4.27 -22.66
CA ASP A 146 -9.70 4.26 -24.05
C ASP A 146 -10.75 3.66 -25.00
N ARG A 147 -11.44 2.59 -24.56
CA ARG A 147 -12.59 2.02 -25.30
C ARG A 147 -13.72 3.03 -25.47
N VAL A 148 -14.06 3.77 -24.41
CA VAL A 148 -15.10 4.81 -24.47
C VAL A 148 -14.70 5.95 -25.39
N LEU A 149 -13.43 6.38 -25.38
CA LEU A 149 -12.94 7.42 -26.29
C LEU A 149 -13.02 6.97 -27.75
N GLN A 150 -12.61 5.73 -28.04
CA GLN A 150 -12.70 5.17 -29.38
C GLN A 150 -14.15 5.13 -29.88
N GLU A 151 -15.07 4.66 -29.03
CA GLU A 151 -16.49 4.61 -29.39
C GLU A 151 -17.09 6.02 -29.55
N ASN A 152 -16.68 6.97 -28.72
CA ASN A 152 -17.12 8.36 -28.86
C ASN A 152 -16.63 8.99 -30.16
N ALA A 153 -15.40 8.70 -30.58
CA ALA A 153 -14.86 9.15 -31.87
C ALA A 153 -15.64 8.55 -33.05
N ARG A 154 -15.89 7.24 -33.00
CA ARG A 154 -16.68 6.51 -34.01
C ARG A 154 -18.09 7.08 -34.15
N LEU A 155 -18.79 7.30 -33.03
CA LEU A 155 -20.14 7.89 -33.04
C LEU A 155 -20.15 9.33 -33.55
N LYS A 156 -19.10 10.12 -33.26
CA LYS A 156 -18.96 11.49 -33.78
C LYS A 156 -18.75 11.51 -35.29
N GLU A 157 -17.97 10.57 -35.82
CA GLU A 157 -17.78 10.36 -37.26
C GLU A 157 -19.10 9.99 -37.92
N GLU A 158 -19.79 8.95 -37.44
CA GLU A 158 -21.10 8.54 -37.97
C GLU A 158 -22.13 9.69 -37.93
N ALA A 159 -22.17 10.45 -36.82
CA ALA A 159 -23.05 11.62 -36.72
C ALA A 159 -22.66 12.72 -37.71
N SER A 160 -21.37 12.88 -38.04
CA SER A 160 -20.92 13.80 -39.07
C SER A 160 -21.36 13.35 -40.46
N ASP A 161 -21.20 12.06 -40.78
CA ASP A 161 -21.59 11.48 -42.06
C ASP A 161 -23.10 11.59 -42.29
N LEU A 162 -23.90 11.26 -41.28
CA LEU A 162 -25.36 11.43 -41.33
C LEU A 162 -25.75 12.89 -41.55
N ARG A 163 -25.08 13.85 -40.90
CA ARG A 163 -25.32 15.28 -41.11
C ARG A 163 -24.96 15.71 -42.52
N GLN A 164 -23.86 15.19 -43.08
CA GLN A 164 -23.44 15.48 -44.44
C GLN A 164 -24.47 14.95 -45.45
N MET A 165 -24.89 13.69 -45.31
CA MET A 165 -25.92 13.10 -46.19
C MET A 165 -27.24 13.88 -46.14
N LEU A 166 -27.69 14.32 -44.95
CA LEU A 166 -28.89 15.14 -44.82
C LEU A 166 -28.73 16.51 -45.49
N ALA A 167 -27.55 17.12 -45.41
CA ALA A 167 -27.27 18.38 -46.09
C ALA A 167 -27.29 18.20 -47.62
N ASP A 168 -26.67 17.13 -48.13
CA ASP A 168 -26.62 16.82 -49.56
C ASP A 168 -28.03 16.53 -50.13
N LEU A 169 -28.87 15.78 -49.39
CA LEU A 169 -30.28 15.56 -49.79
C LEU A 169 -31.08 16.87 -49.81
N LYS A 170 -30.88 17.75 -48.82
CA LYS A 170 -31.57 19.04 -48.76
C LYS A 170 -31.18 19.95 -49.93
N ILE A 171 -29.91 19.94 -50.33
CA ILE A 171 -29.43 20.64 -51.54
C ILE A 171 -30.06 20.03 -52.80
N GLY A 172 -30.11 18.69 -52.90
CA GLY A 172 -30.76 18.00 -54.03
C GLY A 172 -32.25 18.33 -54.16
N SER A 173 -32.98 18.41 -53.05
CA SER A 173 -34.40 18.81 -53.03
C SER A 173 -34.59 20.26 -53.50
N SER A 174 -33.80 21.19 -52.96
CA SER A 174 -33.85 22.61 -53.35
C SER A 174 -33.49 22.81 -54.82
N PHE A 175 -32.54 22.03 -55.35
CA PHE A 175 -32.19 22.06 -56.76
C PHE A 175 -33.32 21.51 -57.65
N ALA A 176 -33.95 20.39 -57.26
CA ALA A 176 -35.09 19.84 -57.97
C ALA A 176 -36.34 20.75 -57.97
N GLU A 177 -36.55 21.54 -56.91
CA GLU A 177 -37.54 22.63 -56.88
C GLU A 177 -37.18 23.73 -57.89
N THR A 178 -35.92 24.17 -57.91
CA THR A 178 -35.46 25.22 -58.84
C THR A 178 -35.56 24.78 -60.30
N ILE A 179 -35.30 23.50 -60.60
CA ILE A 179 -35.46 22.95 -61.95
C ILE A 179 -36.94 22.90 -62.37
N ARG A 180 -37.85 22.52 -61.46
CA ARG A 180 -39.30 22.53 -61.76
C ARG A 180 -39.80 23.94 -62.05
N ASP A 181 -39.38 24.93 -61.26
CA ASP A 181 -39.71 26.34 -61.52
C ASP A 181 -39.18 26.81 -62.89
N PHE A 182 -38.03 26.31 -63.33
CA PHE A 182 -37.47 26.61 -64.66
C PHE A 182 -38.21 25.90 -65.81
N ASP A 183 -38.64 24.65 -65.62
CA ASP A 183 -39.39 23.89 -66.60
C ASP A 183 -40.82 24.44 -66.78
N ASP A 184 -41.45 24.92 -65.71
CA ASP A 184 -42.76 25.58 -65.76
C ASP A 184 -42.69 26.93 -66.51
N LEU A 185 -41.62 27.71 -66.31
CA LEU A 185 -41.38 28.94 -67.09
C LEU A 185 -41.09 28.63 -68.57
N ARG A 186 -40.44 27.51 -68.88
CA ARG A 186 -40.15 27.10 -70.27
C ARG A 186 -41.41 26.67 -71.02
N ALA A 187 -42.40 26.11 -70.32
CA ALA A 187 -43.67 25.71 -70.89
C ALA A 187 -44.56 26.90 -71.28
N GLU A 188 -44.45 28.05 -70.62
CA GLU A 188 -45.22 29.26 -70.94
C GLU A 188 -44.75 29.99 -72.22
N PHE A 189 -43.49 29.83 -72.64
CA PHE A 189 -42.94 30.48 -73.85
C PHE A 189 -43.08 29.65 -75.13
N SER A 190 -43.72 28.48 -75.09
CA SER A 190 -43.84 27.56 -76.24
C SER A 190 -45.28 27.43 -76.80
N ASN A 191 -46.19 28.34 -76.46
CA ASN A 191 -47.56 28.41 -76.99
C ASN A 191 -47.77 29.67 -77.86
#